data_AF-A0A943L0N7-F1
#
_entry.id   AF-A0A943L0N7-F1
#
_cell.length_a   1.000
_cell.length_b   1.000
_cell.length_c   1.000
_cell.angle_alpha   90.00
_cell.angle_beta   90.00
_cell.angle_gamma   90.00
#
_symmetry.space_group_name_H-M   'P 1'
#
loop_
_entity.id
_entity.type
_entity.pdbx_description
1 polymer ?
#
loop_
_entity_poly.entity_id
_entity_poly.type
_entity_poly.pdbx_seq_one_letter_code
_entity_poly.pdbx_strand_id
1 'polypeptide(L)'
;MDKIFYENQYIKEFKSKVIEVKIKDNKYHIVLDKTAFFPGGGGQQYDLGEIDGKEIENIYEENKKIYHVLSEEIKVGSIVQCTIDWDRREDGMHQHLGQHILSGCFFKLFNANTVSIHLGKEISTVDIIGHLSENQVREAEA
;
A
#
# COMPACT_ATOMS: atom_id res chain seq x y z
N MET A 1 17.86 4.55 -3.85
CA MET A 1 16.70 4.50 -2.95
C MET A 1 16.06 3.16 -3.19
N ASP A 2 16.08 2.30 -2.18
CA ASP A 2 15.72 0.90 -2.33
C ASP A 2 14.29 0.66 -1.81
N LYS A 3 13.46 0.04 -2.63
CA LYS A 3 12.04 -0.25 -2.34
C LYS A 3 11.92 -1.64 -1.74
N ILE A 4 12.34 -1.79 -0.49
CA ILE A 4 12.47 -3.11 0.17
C ILE A 4 11.11 -3.80 0.41
N PHE A 5 9.99 -3.09 0.27
CA PHE A 5 8.65 -3.71 0.24
C PHE A 5 8.42 -4.64 -0.96
N TYR A 6 9.19 -4.53 -2.04
CA TYR A 6 9.17 -5.50 -3.15
C TYR A 6 10.08 -6.71 -2.90
N GLU A 7 11.01 -6.62 -1.96
CA GLU A 7 11.96 -7.70 -1.64
C GLU A 7 11.41 -8.60 -0.53
N ASN A 8 10.85 -7.98 0.51
CA ASN A 8 10.18 -8.69 1.60
C ASN A 8 9.03 -7.84 2.15
N GLN A 9 7.82 -8.21 1.75
CA GLN A 9 6.57 -7.55 2.14
C GLN A 9 6.19 -7.72 3.63
N TYR A 10 6.90 -8.56 4.39
CA TYR A 10 6.65 -8.79 5.82
C TYR A 10 7.57 -7.99 6.76
N ILE A 11 8.41 -7.11 6.21
CA ILE A 11 9.19 -6.17 7.03
C ILE A 11 8.23 -5.16 7.67
N LYS A 12 8.08 -5.25 9.00
CA LYS A 12 7.24 -4.33 9.79
C LYS A 12 8.04 -3.17 10.38
N GLU A 13 9.32 -3.41 10.65
CA GLU A 13 10.24 -2.47 11.27
C GLU A 13 11.58 -2.50 10.53
N PHE A 14 12.19 -1.33 10.35
CA PHE A 14 13.49 -1.22 9.68
C PHE A 14 14.21 0.06 10.07
N LYS A 15 15.54 0.08 9.88
CA LYS A 15 16.33 1.31 9.98
C LYS A 15 16.65 1.86 8.61
N SER A 16 16.67 3.17 8.49
CA SER A 16 16.94 3.85 7.21
C SER A 16 17.69 5.16 7.41
N LYS A 17 18.36 5.66 6.39
CA LYS A 17 19.01 6.98 6.41
C LYS A 17 18.14 8.00 5.69
N VAL A 18 17.94 9.16 6.30
CA VAL A 18 17.28 10.29 5.63
C VAL A 18 18.23 10.91 4.61
N ILE A 19 17.83 10.93 3.34
CA ILE A 19 18.67 11.44 2.23
C ILE A 19 18.20 12.79 1.68
N GLU A 20 16.94 13.15 1.89
CA GLU A 20 16.36 14.41 1.43
C GLU A 20 15.21 14.82 2.33
N VAL A 21 15.09 16.13 2.57
CA VAL A 21 13.93 16.73 3.25
C VAL A 21 13.53 17.97 2.46
N LYS A 22 12.24 18.06 2.10
CA LYS A 22 11.63 19.25 1.51
C LYS A 22 10.56 19.78 2.44
N ILE A 23 10.45 21.09 2.54
CA ILE A 23 9.34 21.73 3.26
C ILE A 23 8.31 22.19 2.22
N LYS A 24 7.08 21.69 2.35
CA LYS A 24 5.96 22.04 1.47
C LYS A 24 4.67 22.02 2.31
N ASP A 25 3.78 22.98 2.10
CA ASP A 25 2.49 23.07 2.79
C ASP A 25 2.61 22.98 4.33
N ASN A 26 3.68 23.58 4.88
CA ASN A 26 4.04 23.56 6.31
C ASN A 26 4.30 22.15 6.89
N LYS A 27 4.71 21.19 6.04
CA LYS A 27 5.07 19.82 6.40
C LYS A 27 6.45 19.43 5.88
N TYR A 28 7.01 18.37 6.45
CA TYR A 28 8.31 17.81 6.08
C TYR A 28 8.12 16.59 5.19
N HIS A 29 8.65 16.66 3.98
CA HIS A 29 8.57 15.61 2.98
C HIS A 29 9.93 14.91 2.90
N ILE A 30 9.99 13.72 3.48
CA ILE A 30 11.23 12.99 3.78
C ILE A 30 11.44 11.88 2.76
N VAL A 31 12.64 11.81 2.19
CA VAL A 31 13.09 10.67 1.39
C VAL A 31 14.14 9.88 2.17
N LEU A 32 13.99 8.57 2.16
CA LEU A 32 14.87 7.61 2.81
C LEU A 32 15.81 6.94 1.79
N ASP A 33 16.96 6.41 2.22
CA ASP A 33 17.83 5.62 1.35
C ASP A 33 17.24 4.24 1.00
N LYS A 34 16.43 3.68 1.91
CA LYS A 34 15.55 2.53 1.67
C LYS A 34 14.23 2.67 2.42
N THR A 35 13.16 2.09 1.90
CA THR A 35 11.84 2.14 2.57
C THR A 35 11.02 0.88 2.34
N ALA A 36 10.41 0.37 3.43
CA ALA A 36 9.39 -0.66 3.38
C ALA A 36 7.97 -0.07 3.33
N PHE A 37 7.83 1.25 3.43
CA PHE A 37 6.53 1.92 3.27
C PHE A 37 6.11 1.92 1.80
N PHE A 38 4.95 1.35 1.51
CA PHE A 38 4.34 1.34 0.20
C PHE A 38 3.63 2.68 -0.10
N PRO A 39 3.94 3.36 -1.21
CA PRO A 39 3.32 4.65 -1.56
C PRO A 39 1.90 4.51 -2.15
N GLY A 40 1.33 3.30 -2.16
CA GLY A 40 0.10 2.99 -2.87
C GLY A 40 0.33 2.63 -4.34
N GLY A 41 -0.67 1.98 -4.95
CA GLY A 41 -0.60 1.56 -6.34
C GLY A 41 -1.52 0.38 -6.64
N GLY A 42 -2.00 0.26 -7.89
CA GLY A 42 -2.89 -0.82 -8.30
C GLY A 42 -4.22 -0.85 -7.53
N GLY A 43 -4.70 0.30 -7.06
CA GLY A 43 -5.89 0.42 -6.21
C GLY A 43 -5.63 0.24 -4.71
N GLN A 44 -4.51 -0.37 -4.31
CA GLN A 44 -4.15 -0.51 -2.90
C GLN A 44 -3.68 0.83 -2.32
N GLN A 45 -4.16 1.15 -1.12
CA GLN A 45 -3.82 2.38 -0.43
C GLN A 45 -2.35 2.40 0.03
N TYR A 46 -1.85 3.60 0.30
CA TYR A 46 -0.51 3.79 0.87
C TYR A 46 -0.45 3.37 2.34
N ASP A 47 0.76 3.03 2.79
CA ASP A 47 1.06 2.65 4.17
C ASP A 47 1.05 3.88 5.11
N LEU A 48 0.79 3.63 6.38
CA LEU A 48 1.00 4.57 7.48
C LEU A 48 1.99 3.97 8.48
N GLY A 49 2.36 4.75 9.49
CA GLY A 49 3.27 4.32 10.55
C GLY A 49 4.10 5.49 11.06
N GLU A 50 5.31 5.20 11.50
CA GLU A 50 6.17 6.15 12.18
C GLU A 50 7.61 6.15 11.66
N ILE A 51 8.25 7.32 11.73
CA ILE A 51 9.71 7.49 11.54
C ILE A 51 10.26 8.20 12.79
N ASP A 52 11.12 7.52 13.55
CA ASP A 52 11.62 7.98 14.86
C ASP A 52 10.51 8.40 15.84
N GLY A 53 9.41 7.63 15.87
CA GLY A 53 8.25 7.91 16.74
C GLY A 53 7.35 9.04 16.23
N LYS A 54 7.59 9.58 15.03
CA LYS A 54 6.78 10.64 14.42
C LYS A 54 5.85 10.05 13.37
N GLU A 55 4.57 10.37 13.49
CA GLU A 55 3.53 9.85 12.61
C GLU A 55 3.70 10.32 11.16
N ILE A 56 3.57 9.37 10.24
CA ILE A 56 3.45 9.64 8.82
C ILE A 56 1.99 9.97 8.52
N GLU A 57 1.75 11.11 7.88
CA GLU A 57 0.39 11.53 7.51
C GLU A 57 0.01 11.15 6.08
N ASN A 58 1.02 11.02 5.21
CA ASN A 58 0.84 10.68 3.81
C ASN A 58 2.12 10.10 3.22
N ILE A 59 1.99 9.27 2.20
CA ILE A 59 3.10 8.75 1.41
C ILE A 59 2.75 8.86 -0.07
N TYR A 60 3.69 9.34 -0.87
CA TYR A 60 3.50 9.41 -2.32
C TYR A 60 4.82 9.17 -3.06
N GLU A 61 4.70 8.72 -4.30
CA GLU A 61 5.83 8.58 -5.21
C GLU A 61 5.83 9.72 -6.24
N GLU A 62 6.94 10.43 -6.36
CA GLU A 62 7.17 11.46 -7.39
C GLU A 62 8.59 11.31 -7.94
N ASN A 63 8.75 11.30 -9.26
CA ASN A 63 10.07 11.18 -9.92
C ASN A 63 10.92 10.00 -9.39
N LYS A 64 10.27 8.85 -9.16
CA LYS A 64 10.87 7.62 -8.59
C LYS A 64 11.39 7.75 -7.15
N LYS A 65 11.03 8.82 -6.44
CA LYS A 65 11.31 9.02 -5.01
C LYS A 65 10.03 8.85 -4.22
N ILE A 66 10.13 8.19 -3.06
CA ILE A 66 9.02 8.02 -2.12
C ILE A 66 9.20 9.06 -1.03
N TYR A 67 8.19 9.89 -0.89
CA TYR A 67 8.12 10.96 0.09
C TYR A 67 7.20 10.52 1.22
N HIS A 68 7.72 10.60 2.45
CA HIS A 68 6.99 10.36 3.68
C HIS A 68 6.71 11.73 4.30
N VAL A 69 5.43 12.07 4.49
CA VAL A 69 5.00 13.39 4.94
C VAL A 69 4.77 13.38 6.44
N LEU A 70 5.50 14.21 7.16
CA LEU A 70 5.43 14.35 8.62
C LEU A 70 5.17 15.82 8.99
N SER A 71 4.49 16.04 10.12
CA SER A 71 4.34 17.37 10.73
C SER A 71 5.58 17.82 11.52
N GLU A 72 6.49 16.90 11.84
CA GLU A 72 7.69 17.15 12.65
C GLU A 72 8.99 17.02 11.86
N GLU A 73 9.99 17.82 12.23
CA GLU A 73 11.29 17.84 11.56
C GLU A 73 12.10 16.57 11.81
N ILE A 74 12.75 16.06 10.77
CA ILE A 74 13.87 15.11 10.86
C ILE A 74 15.01 15.63 10.01
N LYS A 75 16.25 15.56 10.52
CA LYS A 75 17.42 16.07 9.81
C LYS A 75 17.91 15.12 8.73
N VAL A 76 18.35 15.68 7.60
CA VAL A 76 19.08 14.93 6.58
C VAL A 76 20.34 14.31 7.18
N GLY A 77 20.60 13.05 6.85
CA GLY A 77 21.74 12.28 7.36
C GLY A 77 21.44 11.46 8.61
N SER A 78 20.33 11.70 9.31
CA SER A 78 19.91 10.90 10.46
C SER A 78 19.66 9.44 10.08
N ILE A 79 20.05 8.53 10.96
CA ILE A 79 19.61 7.13 10.93
C ILE A 79 18.37 7.02 11.79
N VAL A 80 17.25 6.66 11.18
CA VAL A 80 15.93 6.64 11.79
C VAL A 80 15.43 5.21 11.94
N GLN A 81 14.66 4.94 13.00
CA GLN A 81 13.86 3.74 13.16
C GLN A 81 12.49 3.96 12.51
N CYS A 82 12.08 3.06 11.64
CA CYS A 82 10.80 3.11 10.94
C CYS A 82 9.93 1.93 11.37
N THR A 83 8.64 2.19 11.58
CA THR A 83 7.64 1.19 11.95
C THR A 83 6.41 1.37 11.08
N ILE A 84 5.92 0.31 10.47
CA ILE A 84 4.71 0.32 9.64
C ILE A 84 3.50 0.04 10.53
N ASP A 85 2.39 0.76 10.30
CA ASP A 85 1.07 0.36 10.76
C ASP A 85 0.70 -0.98 10.10
N TRP A 86 1.00 -2.07 10.81
CA TRP A 86 0.90 -3.41 10.25
C TRP A 86 -0.55 -3.83 10.02
N ASP A 87 -1.48 -3.42 10.88
CA ASP A 87 -2.88 -3.80 10.74
C ASP A 87 -3.45 -3.23 9.43
N ARG A 88 -3.12 -1.98 9.12
CA ARG A 88 -3.46 -1.36 7.83
C ARG A 88 -2.79 -2.06 6.66
N ARG A 89 -1.50 -2.39 6.78
CA ARG A 89 -0.72 -3.01 5.70
C ARG A 89 -1.24 -4.39 5.36
N GLU A 90 -1.49 -5.19 6.38
CA GLU A 90 -1.97 -6.57 6.28
C GLU A 90 -3.39 -6.62 5.71
N ASP A 91 -4.31 -5.76 6.19
CA ASP A 91 -5.65 -5.67 5.62
C ASP A 91 -5.59 -5.36 4.12
N GLY A 92 -4.85 -4.32 3.72
CA GLY A 92 -4.70 -3.97 2.31
C GLY A 92 -4.11 -5.09 1.46
N MET A 93 -3.14 -5.85 2.00
CA MET A 93 -2.57 -7.03 1.33
C MET A 93 -3.61 -8.14 1.16
N HIS A 94 -4.41 -8.43 2.19
CA HIS A 94 -5.46 -9.44 2.14
C HIS A 94 -6.58 -9.06 1.17
N GLN A 95 -7.09 -7.82 1.20
CA GLN A 95 -8.15 -7.39 0.29
C GLN A 95 -7.69 -7.45 -1.17
N HIS A 96 -6.47 -6.99 -1.46
CA HIS A 96 -5.93 -7.01 -2.80
C HIS A 96 -5.77 -8.46 -3.31
N LEU A 97 -5.17 -9.35 -2.50
CA LEU A 97 -5.05 -10.76 -2.88
C LEU A 97 -6.41 -11.44 -3.02
N GLY A 98 -7.36 -11.16 -2.13
CA GLY A 98 -8.72 -11.68 -2.20
C GLY A 98 -9.40 -11.33 -3.52
N GLN A 99 -9.23 -10.09 -3.99
CA GLN A 99 -9.70 -9.67 -5.31
C GLN A 99 -9.05 -10.47 -6.45
N HIS A 100 -7.73 -10.69 -6.42
CA HIS A 100 -7.04 -11.50 -7.44
C HIS A 100 -7.55 -12.94 -7.46
N ILE A 101 -7.76 -13.54 -6.28
CA ILE A 101 -8.29 -14.89 -6.14
C ILE A 101 -9.70 -14.97 -6.75
N LEU A 102 -10.62 -14.09 -6.34
CA LEU A 102 -11.99 -14.07 -6.86
C LEU A 102 -12.03 -13.89 -8.38
N SER A 103 -11.22 -12.96 -8.90
CA SER A 103 -11.09 -12.74 -10.35
C SER A 103 -10.64 -14.01 -11.08
N GLY A 104 -9.65 -14.72 -10.51
CA GLY A 104 -9.19 -16.00 -11.03
C GLY A 104 -10.27 -17.09 -10.99
N CYS A 105 -11.06 -17.17 -9.92
CA CYS A 105 -12.18 -18.10 -9.79
C CYS A 105 -13.27 -17.84 -10.86
N PHE A 106 -13.72 -16.59 -10.99
CA PHE A 106 -14.71 -16.21 -12.01
C PHE A 106 -14.23 -16.52 -13.43
N PHE A 107 -12.96 -16.24 -13.74
CA PHE A 107 -12.38 -16.55 -15.03
C PHE A 107 -12.30 -18.07 -15.26
N LYS A 108 -11.82 -18.84 -14.28
CA LYS A 108 -11.64 -20.29 -14.42
C LYS A 108 -12.97 -21.05 -14.53
N LEU A 109 -13.97 -20.68 -13.75
CA LEU A 109 -15.26 -21.38 -13.70
C LEU A 109 -16.19 -20.96 -14.85
N PHE A 110 -16.19 -19.68 -15.22
CA PHE A 110 -17.21 -19.12 -16.10
C PHE A 110 -16.65 -18.33 -17.29
N ASN A 111 -15.33 -18.27 -17.46
CA ASN A 111 -14.65 -17.42 -18.46
C ASN A 111 -15.09 -15.94 -18.37
N ALA A 112 -15.45 -15.51 -17.14
CA ALA A 112 -15.94 -14.18 -16.86
C ALA A 112 -14.76 -13.28 -16.43
N ASN A 113 -14.53 -12.20 -17.18
CA ASN A 113 -13.36 -11.33 -17.01
C ASN A 113 -13.62 -10.21 -16.01
N THR A 114 -12.63 -9.89 -15.19
CA THR A 114 -12.61 -8.69 -14.35
C THR A 114 -12.36 -7.45 -15.20
N VAL A 115 -13.15 -6.41 -15.01
CA VAL A 115 -13.04 -5.13 -15.74
C VAL A 115 -12.61 -3.96 -14.87
N SER A 116 -12.90 -4.02 -13.57
CA SER A 116 -12.60 -2.94 -12.63
C SER A 116 -12.51 -3.46 -11.21
N ILE A 117 -11.79 -2.73 -10.36
CA ILE A 117 -11.60 -3.01 -8.94
C ILE A 117 -11.68 -1.71 -8.15
N HIS A 118 -12.19 -1.81 -6.92
CA HIS A 118 -12.09 -0.74 -5.92
C HIS A 118 -11.69 -1.37 -4.58
N LEU A 119 -10.56 -0.95 -4.01
CA LEU A 119 -10.12 -1.38 -2.69
C LEU A 119 -10.37 -0.24 -1.70
N GLY A 120 -11.54 -0.28 -1.06
CA GLY A 120 -11.95 0.71 -0.06
C GLY A 120 -11.54 0.30 1.35
N LYS A 121 -11.63 1.26 2.28
CA LYS A 121 -11.31 1.02 3.70
C LYS A 121 -12.32 0.10 4.40
N GLU A 122 -13.60 0.26 4.08
CA GLU A 122 -14.69 -0.51 4.70
C GLU A 122 -15.17 -1.65 3.80
N ILE A 123 -15.19 -1.43 2.48
CA ILE A 123 -15.68 -2.36 1.48
C ILE A 123 -14.78 -2.30 0.26
N SER A 124 -14.48 -3.48 -0.31
CA SER A 124 -13.85 -3.62 -1.62
C SER A 124 -14.85 -4.20 -2.62
N THR A 125 -14.74 -3.81 -3.89
CA THR A 125 -15.58 -4.33 -4.99
C THR A 125 -14.72 -4.82 -6.14
N VAL A 126 -15.24 -5.83 -6.85
CA VAL A 126 -14.67 -6.36 -8.07
C VAL A 126 -15.78 -6.44 -9.12
N ASP A 127 -15.55 -5.83 -10.28
CA ASP A 127 -16.53 -5.78 -11.35
C ASP A 127 -16.20 -6.88 -12.37
N ILE A 128 -17.12 -7.83 -12.54
CA ILE A 128 -17.00 -8.94 -13.48
C ILE A 128 -17.95 -8.70 -14.67
N ILE A 129 -17.46 -8.87 -15.89
CA ILE A 129 -18.26 -8.62 -17.11
C ILE A 129 -19.40 -9.64 -17.26
N GLY A 130 -20.60 -9.14 -17.57
CA GLY A 130 -21.79 -9.95 -17.84
C GLY A 130 -22.79 -9.96 -16.68
N HIS A 131 -23.82 -10.82 -16.81
CA HIS A 131 -24.82 -11.04 -15.77
C HIS A 131 -24.56 -12.40 -15.12
N LEU A 132 -24.25 -12.39 -13.82
CA LEU A 132 -24.00 -13.59 -13.03
C LEU A 132 -25.24 -13.90 -12.17
N SER A 133 -25.66 -15.17 -12.18
CA SER A 133 -26.69 -15.64 -11.24
C SER A 133 -26.12 -15.75 -9.83
N GLU A 134 -26.99 -15.72 -8.82
CA GLU A 134 -26.58 -15.90 -7.41
C GLU A 134 -25.79 -17.21 -7.20
N ASN A 135 -26.20 -18.30 -7.86
CA ASN A 135 -25.49 -19.57 -7.79
C ASN A 135 -24.05 -19.48 -8.32
N GLN A 136 -23.82 -18.78 -9.43
CA GLN A 136 -22.47 -18.59 -9.97
C GLN A 136 -21.59 -17.76 -9.03
N VAL A 137 -22.16 -16.74 -8.38
CA VAL A 137 -21.43 -15.94 -7.39
C VAL A 137 -21.03 -16.79 -6.18
N ARG A 138 -21.95 -17.60 -5.66
CA ARG A 138 -21.67 -18.51 -4.53
C ARG A 138 -20.67 -19.61 -4.88
N GLU A 139 -20.71 -20.12 -6.10
CA GLU A 139 -19.75 -21.12 -6.57
C GLU A 139 -18.33 -20.55 -6.71
N ALA A 140 -18.19 -19.27 -7.09
CA ALA A 140 -16.87 -18.61 -7.11
C ALA A 140 -16.34 -18.26 -5.70
N GLU A 141 -17.22 -18.13 -4.71
CA GLU A 141 -16.89 -17.83 -3.30
C GLU A 141 -16.45 -19.08 -2.50
N ALA A 142 -17.01 -20.26 -2.83
CA ALA A 142 -16.83 -21.52 -2.10
C ALA A 142 -15.43 -22.14 -2.26
#